data_AF-A0A6J1QGW5-F1
#
_entry.id   AF-A0A6J1QGW5-F1
#
_cell.length_a   1.000
_cell.length_b   1.000
_cell.length_c   1.000
_cell.angle_alpha   90.00
_cell.angle_beta   90.00
_cell.angle_gamma   90.00
#
_symmetry.space_group_name_H-M   'P 1'
#
loop_
_entity.id
_entity.type
_entity.pdbx_description
1 polymer ?
#
loop_
_entity_poly.entity_id
_entity_poly.type
_entity_poly.pdbx_seq_one_letter_code
_entity_poly.pdbx_strand_id
1 'polypeptide(L)'
;MIKSAYDKNYLQLTPPEVSSCTERHHYTRTINSGLCIIINQEHFQKEYEKRCGTKADCITLSKTFKAFGFKVEVLQDLKKSEMLEKIRNISKDHGKKYDCLFLCILSHGYED
;
A
#
# COMPACT_ATOMS: atom_id res chain seq x y z
N MET A 1 5.69 -3.99 -28.53
CA MET A 1 6.83 -3.99 -27.58
C MET A 1 6.75 -2.74 -26.72
N ILE A 2 6.21 -2.86 -25.51
CA ILE A 2 6.04 -1.72 -24.60
C ILE A 2 7.30 -1.64 -23.74
N LYS A 3 8.15 -0.63 -23.97
CA LYS A 3 9.30 -0.32 -23.11
C LYS A 3 8.80 0.40 -21.85
N SER A 4 9.06 -0.22 -20.71
CA SER A 4 8.86 0.33 -19.37
C SER A 4 9.79 1.52 -19.14
N ALA A 5 9.24 2.68 -18.82
CA ALA A 5 9.99 3.81 -18.28
C ALA A 5 10.01 3.69 -16.75
N TYR A 6 11.03 3.00 -16.24
CA TYR A 6 11.38 3.02 -14.82
C TYR A 6 12.27 4.25 -14.60
N ASP A 7 11.73 5.27 -13.93
CA ASP A 7 12.42 6.54 -13.72
C ASP A 7 13.48 6.39 -12.61
N LYS A 8 14.76 6.57 -12.97
CA LYS A 8 15.94 6.19 -12.18
C LYS A 8 16.37 7.20 -11.10
N ASN A 9 15.50 8.11 -10.69
CA ASN A 9 15.89 9.24 -9.81
C ASN A 9 15.68 9.01 -8.31
N TYR A 10 15.58 7.77 -7.84
CA TYR A 10 15.51 7.47 -6.40
C TYR A 10 16.90 7.34 -5.71
N LEU A 11 18.00 7.52 -6.44
CA LEU A 11 19.36 7.21 -5.95
C LEU A 11 20.28 8.43 -5.68
N GLN A 12 19.78 9.66 -5.66
CA GLN A 12 20.59 10.83 -5.30
C GLN A 12 20.20 11.45 -3.95
N LEU A 13 20.43 10.69 -2.88
CA LEU A 13 20.69 11.26 -1.55
C LEU A 13 22.13 10.89 -1.19
N THR A 14 23.05 11.86 -1.23
CA THR A 14 24.45 11.64 -0.84
C THR A 14 24.55 11.53 0.69
N PRO A 15 25.22 10.50 1.26
CA PRO A 15 25.43 10.40 2.70
C PRO A 15 26.46 11.44 3.19
N PRO A 16 26.34 12.00 4.41
CA PRO A 16 27.42 12.75 5.03
C PRO A 16 28.57 11.79 5.42
N GLU A 17 29.78 12.32 5.41
CA GLU A 17 31.04 11.59 5.56
C GLU A 17 31.14 10.79 6.87
N VAL A 18 31.75 9.61 6.78
CA VAL A 18 31.82 8.56 7.80
C VAL A 18 32.86 8.89 8.87
N SER A 19 32.44 8.86 10.15
CA SER A 19 33.34 8.69 11.31
C SER A 19 32.91 7.44 12.10
N SER A 20 33.90 6.64 12.51
CA SER A 20 33.76 5.28 13.02
C SER A 20 33.27 5.19 14.47
N CYS A 21 32.23 4.39 14.70
CA CYS A 21 32.03 3.39 15.77
C CYS A 21 30.57 2.95 15.65
N THR A 22 30.26 1.67 15.91
CA THR A 22 28.92 1.08 15.74
C THR A 22 27.88 1.72 16.67
N GLU A 23 27.36 2.88 16.29
CA GLU A 23 26.17 3.46 16.86
C GLU A 23 24.97 2.98 16.05
N ARG A 24 24.09 2.18 16.69
CA ARG A 24 22.74 1.92 16.20
C ARG A 24 22.04 3.28 16.13
N HIS A 25 22.14 3.95 15.00
CA HIS A 25 21.39 5.16 14.71
C HIS A 25 19.92 4.77 14.74
N HIS A 26 19.31 4.94 15.91
CA HIS A 26 17.89 4.73 16.11
C HIS A 26 17.21 5.90 15.40
N TYR A 27 17.01 5.78 14.09
CA TYR A 27 16.28 6.76 13.31
C TYR A 27 14.79 6.61 13.68
N THR A 28 14.42 7.14 14.84
CA THR A 28 13.02 7.29 15.25
C THR A 28 12.43 8.41 14.41
N ARG A 29 12.17 8.11 13.13
CA ARG A 29 11.33 8.98 12.33
C ARG A 29 9.92 8.88 12.88
N THR A 30 9.46 9.94 13.51
CA THR A 30 8.07 10.07 13.91
C THR A 30 7.21 9.99 12.66
N ILE A 31 6.35 8.98 12.58
CA ILE A 31 5.33 8.86 11.54
C ILE A 31 4.17 9.74 11.99
N ASN A 32 3.98 10.88 11.33
CA ASN A 32 2.94 11.83 11.69
C ASN A 32 1.66 11.61 10.87
N SER A 33 1.77 10.93 9.73
CA SER A 33 0.66 10.71 8.83
C SER A 33 0.80 9.41 8.04
N GLY A 34 -0.28 8.62 8.01
CA GLY A 34 -0.30 7.34 7.29
C GLY A 34 -1.52 7.21 6.39
N LEU A 35 -1.33 6.58 5.23
CA LEU A 35 -2.40 6.17 4.33
C LEU A 35 -2.53 4.65 4.36
N CYS A 36 -3.76 4.15 4.42
CA CYS A 36 -4.06 2.73 4.30
C CYS A 36 -5.12 2.56 3.20
N ILE A 37 -4.78 1.81 2.16
CA ILE A 37 -5.70 1.44 1.07
C ILE A 37 -6.02 -0.05 1.24
N ILE A 38 -7.30 -0.37 1.39
CA ILE A 38 -7.79 -1.74 1.50
C ILE A 38 -8.54 -2.08 0.21
N ILE A 39 -8.05 -3.06 -0.53
CA ILE A 39 -8.72 -3.60 -1.71
C ILE A 39 -9.38 -4.91 -1.31
N ASN A 40 -10.70 -4.89 -1.20
CA ASN A 40 -11.51 -6.03 -0.80
C ASN A 40 -12.19 -6.65 -2.02
N GLN A 41 -11.75 -7.85 -2.41
CA GLN A 41 -12.34 -8.65 -3.47
C GLN A 41 -13.21 -9.73 -2.83
N GLU A 42 -14.53 -9.52 -2.89
CA GLU A 42 -15.55 -10.44 -2.42
C GLU A 42 -16.16 -11.23 -3.57
N HIS A 43 -16.47 -10.57 -4.69
CA HIS A 43 -17.10 -11.16 -5.87
C HIS A 43 -16.10 -11.32 -7.01
N PHE A 44 -16.10 -12.50 -7.63
CA PHE A 44 -15.21 -12.84 -8.73
C PHE A 44 -16.01 -13.35 -9.94
N GLN A 45 -15.34 -13.43 -11.10
CA GLN A 45 -15.90 -14.10 -12.27
C GLN A 45 -16.05 -15.61 -11.99
N LYS A 46 -16.79 -16.31 -12.86
CA LYS A 46 -17.36 -17.65 -12.61
C LYS A 46 -16.35 -18.72 -12.17
N GLU A 47 -15.06 -18.52 -12.39
CA GLU A 47 -14.03 -19.48 -12.01
C GLU A 47 -13.70 -19.51 -10.51
N TYR A 48 -14.14 -18.54 -9.71
CA TYR A 48 -13.79 -18.45 -8.29
C TYR A 48 -14.99 -18.27 -7.37
N GLU A 49 -14.93 -18.90 -6.20
CA GLU A 49 -15.95 -18.78 -5.17
C GLU A 49 -15.98 -17.37 -4.55
N LYS A 50 -17.17 -16.96 -4.10
CA LYS A 50 -17.35 -15.73 -3.35
C LYS A 50 -16.62 -15.82 -2.00
N ARG A 51 -15.85 -14.79 -1.62
CA ARG A 51 -15.14 -14.75 -0.32
C ARG A 51 -16.04 -14.29 0.83
N CYS A 52 -17.02 -15.13 1.18
CA CYS A 52 -17.92 -14.87 2.32
C CYS A 52 -17.12 -14.61 3.60
N GLY A 53 -17.42 -13.51 4.29
CA GLY A 53 -16.72 -13.10 5.52
C GLY A 53 -15.65 -12.02 5.32
N THR A 54 -15.15 -11.80 4.10
CA THR A 54 -14.12 -10.77 3.84
C THR A 54 -14.56 -9.34 4.22
N LYS A 55 -15.87 -9.08 4.25
CA LYS A 55 -16.43 -7.82 4.76
C LYS A 55 -16.08 -7.59 6.24
N ALA A 56 -16.08 -8.63 7.06
CA ALA A 56 -15.71 -8.53 8.46
C ALA A 56 -14.21 -8.19 8.62
N ASP A 57 -13.35 -8.82 7.80
CA ASP A 57 -11.92 -8.50 7.74
C ASP A 57 -11.69 -7.05 7.34
N CYS A 58 -12.35 -6.59 6.27
CA CYS A 58 -12.28 -5.22 5.79
C CYS A 58 -12.71 -4.21 6.86
N ILE A 59 -13.80 -4.47 7.59
CA ILE A 59 -14.29 -3.62 8.69
C ILE A 59 -13.26 -3.59 9.83
N THR A 60 -12.71 -4.74 10.19
CA THR A 60 -11.76 -4.88 11.30
C THR A 60 -10.45 -4.16 10.97
N LEU A 61 -9.86 -4.41 9.80
CA LEU A 61 -8.67 -3.69 9.32
C LEU A 61 -8.91 -2.18 9.25
N SER A 62 -10.07 -1.75 8.74
CA SER A 62 -10.41 -0.33 8.69
C SER A 62 -10.45 0.32 10.08
N LYS A 63 -11.05 -0.36 11.07
CA LYS A 63 -11.11 0.12 12.46
C LYS A 63 -9.71 0.18 13.06
N THR A 64 -8.91 -0.86 12.88
CA THR A 64 -7.54 -0.95 13.40
C THR A 64 -6.67 0.18 12.87
N PHE A 65 -6.61 0.39 11.54
CA PHE A 65 -5.78 1.45 10.97
C PHE A 65 -6.28 2.85 11.32
N LYS A 66 -7.60 3.07 11.40
CA LYS A 66 -8.16 4.33 11.90
C LYS A 66 -7.76 4.59 13.35
N ALA A 67 -7.76 3.57 14.21
CA ALA A 67 -7.32 3.70 15.60
C ALA A 67 -5.83 4.06 15.71
N PHE A 68 -5.01 3.64 14.74
CA PHE A 68 -3.62 4.09 14.60
C PHE A 68 -3.45 5.46 13.91
N GLY A 69 -4.53 6.18 13.63
CA GLY A 69 -4.49 7.52 13.04
C GLY A 69 -4.31 7.55 11.51
N PHE A 70 -4.45 6.42 10.82
CA PHE A 70 -4.32 6.38 9.36
C PHE A 70 -5.57 6.92 8.67
N LYS A 71 -5.36 7.59 7.53
CA LYS A 71 -6.43 7.77 6.54
C LYS A 71 -6.68 6.43 5.86
N VAL A 72 -7.89 5.90 6.00
CA VAL A 72 -8.28 4.63 5.36
C VAL A 72 -9.17 4.88 4.15
N GLU A 73 -8.82 4.28 3.02
CA GLU A 73 -9.63 4.16 1.80
C GLU A 73 -9.92 2.68 1.54
N VAL A 74 -11.18 2.37 1.18
CA VAL A 74 -11.61 1.00 0.89
C VAL A 74 -12.13 0.95 -0.54
N LEU A 75 -11.59 0.02 -1.32
CA LEU A 75 -11.96 -0.26 -2.70
C LEU A 75 -12.56 -1.67 -2.77
N GLN A 76 -13.69 -1.82 -3.45
CA GLN A 76 -14.48 -3.06 -3.49
C GLN A 76 -14.51 -3.62 -4.90
N ASP A 77 -14.30 -4.93 -5.04
CA ASP A 77 -14.51 -5.71 -6.26
C ASP A 77 -13.93 -5.08 -7.55
N LEU A 78 -12.69 -4.58 -7.46
CA LEU A 78 -12.01 -3.96 -8.60
C LEU A 78 -11.63 -4.99 -9.66
N LYS A 79 -11.81 -4.65 -10.93
CA LYS A 79 -11.16 -5.35 -12.04
C LYS A 79 -9.65 -5.23 -11.92
N LYS A 80 -8.92 -6.21 -12.50
CA LYS A 80 -7.45 -6.18 -12.57
C LYS A 80 -6.90 -4.86 -13.11
N SER A 81 -7.50 -4.32 -14.17
CA SER A 81 -7.07 -3.05 -14.76
C SER A 81 -7.24 -1.87 -13.78
N GLU A 82 -8.35 -1.82 -13.07
CA GLU A 82 -8.68 -0.77 -12.11
C GLU A 82 -7.77 -0.86 -10.87
N MET A 83 -7.51 -2.07 -10.38
CA MET A 83 -6.55 -2.30 -9.28
C MET A 83 -5.15 -1.81 -9.66
N LEU A 84 -4.66 -2.18 -10.85
CA LEU A 84 -3.35 -1.75 -11.34
C LEU A 84 -3.29 -0.23 -11.54
N GLU A 85 -4.33 0.37 -12.09
CA GLU A 85 -4.43 1.82 -12.26
C GLU A 85 -4.39 2.53 -10.90
N LYS A 86 -5.19 2.06 -9.94
CA LYS A 86 -5.23 2.62 -8.59
C LYS A 86 -3.87 2.57 -7.92
N ILE A 87 -3.19 1.41 -7.95
CA ILE A 87 -1.87 1.25 -7.35
C ILE A 87 -0.83 2.17 -8.01
N ARG A 88 -0.84 2.28 -9.36
CA ARG A 88 0.06 3.18 -10.09
C ARG A 88 -0.18 4.65 -9.77
N ASN A 89 -1.44 5.02 -9.52
CA ASN A 89 -1.85 6.40 -9.32
C ASN A 89 -1.86 6.83 -7.85
N ILE A 90 -1.51 5.98 -6.86
CA ILE A 90 -1.54 6.34 -5.43
C ILE A 90 -0.82 7.68 -5.16
N SER A 91 0.39 7.85 -5.70
CA SER A 91 1.15 9.09 -5.48
C SER A 91 0.51 10.32 -6.11
N LYS A 92 -0.22 10.15 -7.21
CA LYS A 92 -0.94 11.23 -7.91
C LYS A 92 -2.24 11.57 -7.18
N ASP A 93 -2.99 10.57 -6.75
CA ASP A 93 -4.29 10.70 -6.10
C ASP A 93 -4.15 11.27 -4.67
N HIS A 94 -3.07 10.90 -3.96
CA HIS A 94 -2.87 11.26 -2.55
C HIS A 94 -1.75 12.28 -2.31
N GLY A 95 -0.86 12.52 -3.28
CA GLY A 95 0.31 13.38 -3.12
C GLY A 95 1.40 12.79 -2.22
N LYS A 96 2.43 13.58 -1.90
CA LYS A 96 3.56 13.19 -1.03
C LYS A 96 3.33 13.54 0.46
N LYS A 97 2.08 13.63 0.89
CA LYS A 97 1.70 14.14 2.23
C LYS A 97 1.69 13.09 3.34
N TYR A 98 1.90 11.81 3.02
CA TYR A 98 1.88 10.70 3.97
C TYR A 98 3.30 10.18 4.20
N ASP A 99 3.66 9.93 5.45
CA ASP A 99 4.95 9.37 5.84
C ASP A 99 5.06 7.88 5.53
N CYS A 100 3.93 7.17 5.55
CA CYS A 100 3.85 5.74 5.28
C CYS A 100 2.56 5.35 4.54
N LEU A 101 2.63 4.20 3.86
CA LEU A 101 1.54 3.60 3.11
C LEU A 101 1.38 2.13 3.51
N PHE A 102 0.15 1.73 3.81
CA PHE A 102 -0.28 0.33 3.83
C PHE A 102 -1.19 0.06 2.63
N LEU A 103 -0.92 -1.03 1.93
CA LEU A 103 -1.80 -1.56 0.89
C LEU A 103 -2.21 -2.98 1.30
N CYS A 104 -3.46 -3.15 1.71
CA CYS A 104 -4.02 -4.44 2.07
C CYS A 104 -4.84 -4.99 0.91
N ILE A 105 -4.50 -6.18 0.41
CA ILE A 105 -5.24 -6.85 -0.66
C ILE A 105 -5.90 -8.09 -0.06
N LEU A 106 -7.24 -8.10 -0.02
CA LEU A 106 -8.05 -9.23 0.43
C LEU A 106 -8.65 -9.89 -0.81
N SER A 107 -8.04 -10.98 -1.28
CA SER A 107 -8.40 -11.65 -2.53
C SER A 107 -8.07 -13.15 -2.46
N HIS A 108 -8.52 -13.91 -3.46
CA HIS A 108 -7.89 -15.18 -3.81
C HIS A 108 -6.47 -14.95 -4.31
N GLY A 109 -5.63 -15.99 -4.21
CA GLY A 109 -4.26 -16.02 -4.71
C GLY A 109 -3.90 -17.43 -5.17
N TYR A 110 -2.85 -17.53 -5.97
CA TYR A 110 -2.20 -18.78 -6.36
C TYR A 110 -0.69 -18.59 -6.26
N GLU A 111 0.06 -19.67 -6.08
CA GLU A 111 1.51 -19.65 -6.09
C GLU A 111 2.02 -19.66 -7.53
N ASP A 112 3.00 -18.79 -7.83
CA ASP A 112 3.71 -18.75 -9.12
C ASP A 112 4.80 -19.82 -9.23
#